data_AF-A0A164WIH2-F1
#
_entry.id   AF-A0A164WIH2-F1
#
_cell.length_a   1.000
_cell.length_b   1.000
_cell.length_c   1.000
_cell.angle_alpha   90.00
_cell.angle_beta   90.00
_cell.angle_gamma   90.00
#
_symmetry.space_group_name_H-M   'P 1'
#
loop_
_entity.id
_entity.type
_entity.pdbx_description
1 polymer ?
#
loop_
_entity_poly.entity_id
_entity_poly.type
_entity_poly.pdbx_seq_one_letter_code
_entity_poly.pdbx_strand_id
1 'polypeptide(L)'
;DWILYDVGGSRSQRERWPSYFDTVDAIIFLVPLLSYTQSLSESPSTNRMDDSINLWKMLCANKLLKKVALILFLNKADVLEEGLK
;
A
#
# COMPACT_ATOMS: atom_id res chain seq x y z
N ASP A 1 20.49 13.09 -6.96
CA ASP A 1 19.12 13.64 -6.87
C ASP A 1 18.12 12.53 -6.66
N TRP A 2 17.09 12.76 -5.82
CA TRP A 2 16.04 11.79 -5.54
C TRP A 2 14.78 12.16 -6.32
N ILE A 3 14.13 11.17 -6.95
CA ILE A 3 12.85 11.33 -7.65
C ILE A 3 11.80 10.51 -6.91
N LEU A 4 10.67 11.14 -6.59
CA LEU A 4 9.53 10.49 -5.94
C LEU A 4 8.34 10.45 -6.91
N TYR A 5 7.74 9.27 -7.05
CA TYR A 5 6.51 9.08 -7.79
C TYR A 5 5.38 8.77 -6.81
N ASP A 6 4.30 9.57 -6.86
CA ASP A 6 3.06 9.26 -6.15
C ASP A 6 2.13 8.48 -7.09
N VAL A 7 1.82 7.23 -6.72
CA VAL A 7 1.00 6.33 -7.51
C VAL A 7 -0.25 5.95 -6.71
N GLY A 8 -1.40 6.08 -7.37
CA GLY A 8 -2.67 5.80 -6.74
C GLY A 8 -2.82 4.33 -6.32
N GLY A 9 -3.36 4.11 -5.11
CA GLY A 9 -3.54 2.79 -4.51
C GLY A 9 -4.94 2.18 -4.68
N SER A 10 -5.87 2.89 -5.32
CA SER A 10 -7.20 2.37 -5.62
C SER A 10 -7.12 1.17 -6.57
N ARG A 11 -8.14 0.30 -6.57
CA ARG A 11 -8.11 -0.90 -7.41
C ARG A 11 -7.92 -0.60 -8.90
N SER A 12 -8.56 0.46 -9.38
CA SER A 12 -8.48 0.89 -10.78
C SER A 12 -7.12 1.50 -11.18
N GLN A 13 -6.29 1.88 -10.22
CA GLN A 13 -4.99 2.51 -10.47
C GLN A 13 -3.82 1.52 -10.43
N ARG A 14 -4.01 0.36 -9.77
CA ARG A 14 -2.97 -0.67 -9.57
C ARG A 14 -2.42 -1.26 -10.87
N GLU A 15 -3.21 -1.29 -11.94
CA GLU A 15 -2.78 -1.78 -13.25
C GLU A 15 -1.57 -1.00 -13.81
N ARG A 16 -1.36 0.24 -13.34
CA ARG A 16 -0.24 1.09 -13.79
C ARG A 16 1.05 0.85 -13.02
N TRP A 17 1.01 0.22 -11.85
CA TRP A 17 2.17 0.03 -10.99
C TRP A 17 3.37 -0.64 -11.68
N PRO A 18 3.19 -1.70 -12.50
CA PRO A 18 4.32 -2.36 -13.14
C PRO A 18 5.19 -1.45 -14.01
N SER A 19 4.63 -0.36 -14.54
CA SER A 19 5.38 0.61 -15.34
C SER A 19 6.49 1.35 -14.57
N TYR A 20 6.50 1.26 -13.24
CA TYR A 20 7.51 1.87 -12.37
C TYR A 20 8.50 0.86 -11.77
N PHE A 21 8.27 -0.45 -11.90
CA PHE A 21 9.02 -1.45 -11.14
C PHE A 21 10.50 -1.57 -11.56
N ASP A 22 10.81 -1.25 -12.81
CA ASP A 22 12.18 -1.31 -13.34
C ASP A 22 12.96 0.00 -13.15
N THR A 23 12.31 1.08 -12.66
CA THR A 23 12.90 2.42 -12.59
C THR A 23 13.15 2.94 -11.17
N VAL A 24 12.66 2.25 -10.14
CA VAL A 24 12.74 2.70 -8.75
C VAL A 24 13.71 1.86 -7.92
N ASP A 25 14.45 2.54 -7.04
CA ASP A 25 15.30 1.87 -6.04
C ASP A 25 14.50 1.34 -4.85
N ALA A 26 13.36 1.98 -4.53
CA ALA A 26 12.53 1.64 -3.39
C ALA A 26 11.03 1.89 -3.64
N ILE A 27 10.19 1.13 -2.94
CA ILE A 27 8.75 1.35 -2.83
C ILE A 27 8.41 1.59 -1.37
N ILE A 28 7.72 2.70 -1.11
CA ILE A 28 7.13 3.00 0.20
C ILE A 28 5.64 2.65 0.13
N PHE A 29 5.23 1.59 0.82
CA PHE A 29 3.85 1.14 0.88
C PHE A 29 3.17 1.66 2.16
N LEU A 30 2.11 2.45 2.00
CA LEU A 30 1.43 3.13 3.09
C LEU A 30 0.14 2.39 3.49
N VAL A 31 0.02 2.03 4.77
CA VAL A 31 -1.17 1.37 5.31
C VAL A 31 -1.70 2.13 6.53
N PRO A 32 -2.90 2.73 6.47
CA PRO A 32 -3.54 3.29 7.65
C PRO A 32 -3.84 2.25 8.72
N LEU A 33 -3.44 2.53 9.95
CA LEU A 33 -3.61 1.61 11.07
C LEU A 33 -5.09 1.33 11.38
N LEU A 34 -5.97 2.34 11.33
CA LEU A 34 -7.41 2.15 11.55
C LEU A 34 -8.13 1.43 10.39
N SER A 35 -7.43 1.02 9.32
CA SER A 35 -8.06 0.37 8.16
C SER A 35 -8.76 -0.96 8.48
N TYR A 36 -8.46 -1.59 9.62
CA TYR A 36 -9.13 -2.84 10.04
C TYR A 36 -10.61 -2.64 10.39
N THR A 37 -11.07 -1.41 10.63
CA THR A 37 -12.50 -1.12 10.91
C THR A 37 -13.27 -0.67 9.67
N GLN A 38 -12.59 -0.52 8.53
CA GLN A 38 -13.14 0.14 7.35
C GLN A 38 -13.24 -0.83 6.16
N SER A 39 -14.25 -0.64 5.33
CA SER A 39 -14.36 -1.32 4.03
C SER A 39 -13.83 -0.45 2.88
N LEU A 40 -13.42 -1.06 1.77
CA LEU A 40 -13.06 -0.33 0.55
C LEU A 40 -14.27 0.44 0.00
N SER A 41 -14.03 1.65 -0.51
CA SER A 41 -15.07 2.43 -1.19
C SER A 41 -15.53 1.75 -2.49
N GLU A 42 -14.62 1.08 -3.22
CA GLU A 42 -14.97 0.37 -4.46
C GLU A 42 -15.57 -1.02 -4.21
N SER A 43 -15.46 -1.55 -2.99
CA SER A 43 -15.96 -2.89 -2.63
C SER A 43 -16.31 -2.94 -1.14
N PRO A 44 -17.55 -2.58 -0.76
CA PRO A 44 -17.97 -2.50 0.65
C PRO A 44 -17.89 -3.83 1.42
N SER A 45 -17.84 -4.97 0.72
CA SER A 45 -17.65 -6.30 1.30
C SER A 45 -16.20 -6.64 1.62
N THR A 46 -15.23 -5.81 1.18
CA THR A 46 -13.80 -6.05 1.42
C THR A 46 -13.29 -5.12 2.50
N ASN A 47 -12.70 -5.68 3.57
CA ASN A 47 -11.98 -4.92 4.59
C ASN A 47 -10.70 -4.27 4.01
N ARG A 48 -10.43 -3.01 4.37
CA ARG A 48 -9.28 -2.25 3.83
C ARG A 48 -7.93 -2.80 4.30
N MET A 49 -7.84 -3.28 5.55
CA MET A 49 -6.60 -3.89 6.07
C MET A 49 -6.30 -5.19 5.34
N ASP A 50 -7.31 -6.04 5.12
CA ASP A 50 -7.14 -7.30 4.40
C ASP A 50 -6.68 -7.08 2.94
N ASP A 51 -7.27 -6.11 2.24
CA ASP A 51 -6.82 -5.71 0.89
C ASP A 51 -5.35 -5.24 0.92
N SER A 52 -4.98 -4.43 1.91
CA SER A 52 -3.60 -3.93 2.09
C SER A 52 -2.60 -5.06 2.38
N ILE A 53 -2.96 -6.01 3.25
CA ILE A 53 -2.14 -7.20 3.55
C ILE A 53 -1.94 -8.04 2.29
N ASN A 54 -3.00 -8.26 1.51
CA ASN A 54 -2.93 -9.04 0.28
C ASN A 54 -2.02 -8.36 -0.76
N LEU A 55 -2.15 -7.04 -0.94
CA LEU A 55 -1.25 -6.28 -1.82
C LEU A 55 0.20 -6.33 -1.36
N TRP A 56 0.45 -6.17 -0.06
CA TRP A 56 1.80 -6.24 0.47
C TRP A 56 2.45 -7.61 0.20
N LYS A 57 1.70 -8.70 0.39
CA LYS A 57 2.14 -10.06 0.03
C LYS A 57 2.46 -10.17 -1.47
N MET A 58 1.61 -9.61 -2.32
CA MET A 58 1.85 -9.61 -3.77
C MET A 58 3.11 -8.84 -4.15
N LEU A 59 3.36 -7.67 -3.55
CA LEU A 59 4.57 -6.88 -3.77
C LEU A 59 5.82 -7.65 -3.31
N CYS A 60 5.79 -8.22 -2.11
CA CYS A 60 6.90 -9.02 -1.57
C CYS A 60 7.22 -10.25 -2.43
N ALA A 61 6.20 -10.88 -3.03
CA ALA A 61 6.35 -12.06 -3.87
C ALA A 61 6.72 -11.72 -5.34
N ASN A 62 6.69 -10.44 -5.72
CA ASN A 62 6.89 -10.05 -7.11
C ASN A 62 8.37 -10.14 -7.52
N LYS A 63 8.66 -11.01 -8.50
CA LYS A 63 10.02 -11.23 -9.00
C LYS A 63 10.64 -9.98 -9.65
N LEU A 64 9.83 -9.07 -10.19
CA LEU A 64 10.30 -7.80 -10.75
C LEU A 64 10.87 -6.89 -9.65
N LEU A 65 10.35 -7.00 -8.43
CA LEU A 65 10.76 -6.18 -7.28
C LEU A 65 11.91 -6.80 -6.48
N LYS A 66 12.55 -7.88 -6.96
CA LYS A 66 13.60 -8.59 -6.21
C LYS A 66 14.79 -7.71 -5.80
N LYS A 67 15.07 -6.66 -6.57
CA LYS A 67 16.16 -5.70 -6.29
C LYS A 67 15.68 -4.38 -5.67
N VAL A 68 14.36 -4.21 -5.53
CA VAL A 68 13.74 -2.98 -5.03
C VAL A 68 13.56 -3.08 -3.52
N ALA A 69 13.97 -2.04 -2.79
CA ALA A 69 13.73 -1.99 -1.35
C ALA A 69 12.23 -1.77 -1.07
N LEU A 70 11.59 -2.71 -0.36
CA LEU A 70 10.19 -2.57 0.04
C LEU A 70 10.12 -2.06 1.48
N ILE A 71 9.53 -0.88 1.66
CA ILE A 71 9.41 -0.18 2.94
C ILE A 71 7.92 -0.10 3.30
N LEU A 72 7.52 -0.69 4.42
CA LEU A 72 6.14 -0.64 4.92
C LEU A 72 6.00 0.46 5.97
N PHE A 73 5.12 1.42 5.69
CA PHE A 73 4.75 2.45 6.65
C PHE A 73 3.33 2.20 7.15
N LEU A 74 3.22 1.86 8.43
CA LEU A 74 1.96 1.84 9.15
C LEU A 74 1.64 3.27 9.60
N ASN A 75 0.72 3.94 8.89
CA ASN A 75 0.42 5.35 9.07
C ASN A 75 -0.83 5.60 9.94
N LYS A 76 -1.05 6.87 10.29
CA LYS A 76 -2.22 7.33 11.06
C LYS A 76 -2.36 6.64 12.43
N ALA A 77 -1.23 6.51 13.13
CA ALA A 77 -1.20 5.97 14.49
C ALA A 77 -1.95 6.86 15.47
N ASP A 78 -1.90 8.17 15.27
CA ASP A 78 -2.68 9.19 15.97
C ASP A 78 -4.19 8.94 15.86
N VAL A 79 -4.68 8.66 14.64
CA VAL A 79 -6.10 8.37 14.40
C VAL A 79 -6.52 7.04 15.05
N LEU A 80 -5.64 6.04 15.04
CA LEU A 80 -5.88 4.80 15.77
C LEU A 80 -5.97 5.07 17.28
N GLU A 81 -5.04 5.83 17.83
CA GLU A 81 -5.02 6.17 19.26
C GLU A 81 -6.28 6.92 19.68
N GLU A 82 -6.75 7.86 18.86
CA GLU A 82 -8.03 8.55 19.09
C GLU A 82 -9.22 7.58 19.04
N GLY A 83 -9.24 6.64 18.08
CA GLY A 83 -10.31 5.65 17.96
C GLY A 83 -10.31 4.54 19.02
N LEU A 84 -9.25 4.43 19.84
CA LEU A 84 -9.15 3.47 20.95
C LEU A 84 -9.53 4.08 22.31
N LYS A 85 -9.75 5.40 22.37
CA LYS A 85 -10.27 6.09 23.55
C LYS A 85 -11.79 5.98 23.62
#